data_AF-A0A8H7GMU3-F1
#
_entry.id   AF-A0A8H7GMU3-F1
#
_cell.length_a   1.000
_cell.length_b   1.000
_cell.length_c   1.000
_cell.angle_alpha   90.00
_cell.angle_beta   90.00
_cell.angle_gamma   90.00
#
_symmetry.space_group_name_H-M   'P 1'
#
loop_
_entity.id
_entity.type
_entity.pdbx_description
1 polymer ?
#
loop_
_entity_poly.entity_id
_entity_poly.type
_entity_poly.pdbx_seq_one_letter_code
_entity_poly.pdbx_strand_id
1 'polypeptide(L)'
;MLIDPRLTQEQAFLLVFGRALMTYGCPLAEVEAQVIEVAQVIDTDVEVIRLPTALLLMFFERSVELTPRRTARKHYLKVGGELDLRKLREVREVSDLVRKGYSNAQSATDRLLQIGVRLRGGEWNTGIIRRVERMRFSLQEKLMRRPRPILALNRRRWEHALKETRDSTRNSKRPTLGTRSRGLRTVAAAEPLAYLRRPPTTPSYLSLFCSTTAIHLFDPFILDFNVPYPLPTLITNMVYTELWLTYNLVSRVSSGKQPTAQLIELDSFQGSKLLDLEDVLEHVFRQGYVEAKYRPATWWERTDGVKVKGHHGVEELLNLGHGKCQDSALKLMIEDIHPALWFTYVHLHNAAAPVVTQRVKFHADLRLEKVAHLTNHIFNQGYLAPRLRSCVSWQGVCGKKIQEHASVQELLSWGEGASEEKAIRLIIVGPEFSPPGSPCACDLLPFDPLHSLHLALYHLLLNIL
;
A
#
# COMPACT_ATOMS: atom_id res chain seq x y z
N MET A 1 7.42 -9.58 -20.79
CA MET A 1 7.19 -10.11 -19.42
C MET A 1 8.47 -9.97 -18.64
N LEU A 2 8.40 -9.48 -17.41
CA LEU A 2 9.49 -9.57 -16.43
C LEU A 2 9.03 -10.47 -15.28
N ILE A 3 9.09 -11.78 -15.52
CA ILE A 3 9.41 -12.71 -14.42
C ILE A 3 10.85 -12.36 -14.04
N ASP A 4 11.17 -12.31 -12.75
CA ASP A 4 12.55 -12.07 -12.30
C ASP A 4 13.47 -13.07 -13.01
N PRO A 5 14.43 -12.63 -13.85
CA PRO A 5 15.23 -13.49 -14.70
C PRO A 5 16.15 -14.43 -13.90
N ARG A 6 16.21 -14.26 -12.58
CA ARG A 6 16.95 -15.13 -11.66
C ARG A 6 16.14 -16.37 -11.26
N LEU A 7 14.81 -16.36 -11.35
CA LEU A 7 13.96 -17.49 -10.95
C LEU A 7 14.14 -18.68 -11.89
N THR A 8 14.13 -19.89 -11.33
CA THR A 8 14.05 -21.12 -12.14
C THR A 8 12.67 -21.28 -12.78
N GLN A 9 12.53 -22.17 -13.76
CA GLN A 9 11.23 -22.39 -14.44
C GLN A 9 10.17 -22.94 -13.47
N GLU A 10 10.60 -23.72 -12.48
CA GLU A 10 9.81 -24.34 -11.43
C GLU A 10 9.32 -23.28 -10.41
N GLN A 11 10.23 -22.41 -9.96
CA GLN A 11 9.89 -21.29 -9.07
C GLN A 11 8.95 -20.30 -9.76
N ALA A 12 9.20 -19.99 -11.04
CA ALA A 12 8.33 -19.15 -11.86
C ALA A 12 6.93 -19.77 -12.04
N PHE A 13 6.86 -21.08 -12.25
CA PHE A 13 5.60 -21.82 -12.32
C PHE A 13 4.81 -21.74 -11.01
N LEU A 14 5.43 -22.04 -9.86
CA LEU A 14 4.78 -21.94 -8.54
C LEU A 14 4.27 -20.53 -8.25
N LEU A 15 5.04 -19.50 -8.60
CA LEU A 15 4.65 -18.10 -8.46
C LEU A 15 3.40 -17.78 -9.28
N VAL A 16 3.36 -18.18 -10.56
CA VAL A 16 2.20 -17.95 -11.44
C VAL A 16 1.00 -18.81 -11.02
N PHE A 17 1.23 -20.03 -10.55
CA PHE A 17 0.20 -20.97 -10.08
C PHE A 17 -0.50 -20.48 -8.79
N GLY A 18 0.27 -20.16 -7.74
CA GLY A 18 -0.29 -19.59 -6.51
C GLY A 18 -1.04 -18.28 -6.76
N ARG A 19 -0.51 -17.44 -7.66
CA ARG A 19 -1.20 -16.23 -8.11
C ARG A 19 -2.50 -16.54 -8.86
N ALA A 20 -2.51 -17.54 -9.73
CA ALA A 20 -3.70 -17.96 -10.48
C ALA A 20 -4.83 -18.38 -9.54
N LEU A 21 -4.52 -19.24 -8.58
CA LEU A 21 -5.48 -19.70 -7.57
C LEU A 21 -6.10 -18.52 -6.80
N MET A 22 -5.29 -17.60 -6.26
CA MET A 22 -5.85 -16.43 -5.56
C MET A 22 -6.56 -15.42 -6.48
N THR A 23 -6.19 -15.34 -7.76
CA THR A 23 -6.84 -14.46 -8.75
C THR A 23 -8.25 -14.94 -9.10
N TYR A 24 -8.55 -16.22 -8.93
CA TYR A 24 -9.85 -16.80 -9.21
C TYR A 24 -10.62 -17.22 -7.95
N GLY A 25 -10.25 -16.66 -6.78
CA GLY A 25 -10.99 -16.80 -5.53
C GLY A 25 -10.74 -18.09 -4.74
N CYS A 26 -9.63 -18.80 -4.97
CA CYS A 26 -9.27 -19.96 -4.14
C CYS A 26 -8.96 -19.53 -2.68
N PRO A 27 -9.50 -20.21 -1.65
CA PRO A 27 -9.20 -19.91 -0.25
C PRO A 27 -7.70 -20.01 0.08
N LEU A 28 -7.19 -19.08 0.90
CA LEU A 28 -5.75 -18.96 1.23
C LEU A 28 -5.13 -20.28 1.73
N ALA A 29 -5.83 -21.05 2.57
CA ALA A 29 -5.37 -22.34 3.08
C ALA A 29 -5.34 -23.43 2.00
N GLU A 30 -6.25 -23.38 1.01
CA GLU A 30 -6.25 -24.32 -0.12
C GLU A 30 -5.15 -23.96 -1.13
N VAL A 31 -4.86 -22.67 -1.31
CA VAL A 31 -3.72 -22.20 -2.13
C VAL A 31 -2.39 -22.65 -1.52
N GLU A 32 -2.21 -22.47 -0.20
CA GLU A 32 -1.03 -22.95 0.54
C GLU A 32 -0.83 -24.46 0.35
N ALA A 33 -1.86 -25.26 0.61
CA ALA A 33 -1.79 -26.72 0.45
C ALA A 33 -1.43 -27.14 -0.98
N GLN A 34 -2.10 -26.58 -2.00
CA GLN A 34 -1.82 -26.92 -3.41
C GLN A 34 -0.42 -26.47 -3.86
N VAL A 35 0.07 -25.31 -3.41
CA VAL A 35 1.42 -24.84 -3.76
C VAL A 35 2.48 -25.74 -3.12
N ILE A 36 2.32 -26.13 -1.86
CA ILE A 36 3.26 -27.05 -1.17
C ILE A 36 3.27 -28.42 -1.86
N GLU A 37 2.10 -28.99 -2.15
CA GLU A 37 1.99 -30.29 -2.82
C GLU A 37 2.66 -30.28 -4.20
N VAL A 38 2.38 -29.26 -5.02
CA VAL A 38 2.98 -29.14 -6.36
C VAL A 38 4.50 -28.90 -6.27
N ALA A 39 4.96 -28.12 -5.29
CA ALA A 39 6.38 -27.85 -5.07
C ALA A 39 7.19 -29.10 -4.71
N GLN A 40 6.61 -30.02 -3.92
CA GLN A 40 7.22 -31.31 -3.61
C GLN A 40 7.40 -32.17 -4.86
N VAL A 41 6.41 -32.19 -5.78
CA VAL A 41 6.49 -33.00 -7.00
C VAL A 41 7.51 -32.44 -8.02
N ILE A 42 7.67 -31.11 -8.09
CA ILE A 42 8.68 -30.46 -8.95
C ILE A 42 10.02 -30.24 -8.23
N ASP A 43 10.21 -30.87 -7.07
CA ASP A 43 11.45 -30.86 -6.27
C ASP A 43 12.00 -29.45 -5.98
N THR A 44 11.11 -28.49 -5.69
CA THR A 44 11.46 -27.09 -5.39
C THR A 44 11.28 -26.78 -3.91
N ASP A 45 12.33 -26.28 -3.27
CA ASP A 45 12.30 -25.86 -1.86
C ASP A 45 11.57 -24.52 -1.72
N VAL A 46 10.36 -24.55 -1.15
CA VAL A 46 9.51 -23.39 -0.91
C VAL A 46 8.89 -23.43 0.48
N GLU A 47 8.98 -22.32 1.20
CA GLU A 47 8.21 -22.05 2.42
C GLU A 47 7.09 -21.08 2.09
N VAL A 48 5.89 -21.37 2.60
CA VAL A 48 4.67 -20.57 2.36
C VAL A 48 4.22 -19.98 3.70
N ILE A 49 4.20 -18.66 3.80
CA ILE A 49 3.75 -17.95 5.00
C ILE A 49 2.42 -17.26 4.71
N ARG A 50 1.37 -17.64 5.44
CA ARG A 50 0.04 -16.99 5.38
C ARG A 50 0.03 -15.64 6.10
N LEU A 51 -0.52 -14.64 5.42
CA LEU A 51 -0.86 -13.33 5.97
C LEU A 51 -2.37 -13.10 5.77
N PRO A 52 -3.03 -12.20 6.54
CA PRO A 52 -4.49 -12.05 6.49
C PRO A 52 -5.09 -11.76 5.10
N THR A 53 -4.33 -11.15 4.20
CA THR A 53 -4.77 -10.75 2.84
C THR A 53 -3.74 -11.12 1.75
N ALA A 54 -2.77 -11.97 2.06
CA ALA A 54 -1.65 -12.29 1.18
C ALA A 54 -0.99 -13.63 1.51
N LEU A 55 -0.24 -14.18 0.56
CA LEU A 55 0.74 -15.24 0.78
C LEU A 55 2.14 -14.70 0.51
N LEU A 56 3.10 -15.05 1.36
CA LEU A 56 4.51 -14.86 1.10
C LEU A 56 5.13 -16.21 0.72
N LEU A 57 5.57 -16.33 -0.53
CA LEU A 57 6.35 -17.47 -1.01
C LEU A 57 7.84 -17.16 -0.80
N MET A 58 8.56 -18.09 -0.16
CA MET A 58 10.00 -18.00 0.06
C MET A 58 10.68 -19.17 -0.63
N PHE A 59 11.37 -18.91 -1.74
CA PHE A 59 12.12 -19.93 -2.48
C PHE A 59 13.56 -20.00 -1.95
N PHE A 60 14.05 -21.21 -1.67
CA PHE A 60 15.43 -21.44 -1.26
C PHE A 60 16.27 -22.01 -2.41
N GLU A 61 17.52 -21.57 -2.48
CA GLU A 61 18.44 -21.93 -3.55
C GLU A 61 19.33 -23.10 -3.11
N ARG A 62 19.01 -24.31 -3.60
CA ARG A 62 19.67 -25.56 -3.18
C ARG A 62 21.17 -25.65 -3.51
N SER A 63 21.66 -24.86 -4.46
CA SER A 63 23.07 -24.88 -4.88
C SER A 63 24.05 -24.26 -3.87
N VAL A 64 23.57 -23.67 -2.77
CA VAL A 64 24.38 -22.94 -1.79
C VAL A 64 24.45 -23.65 -0.44
N GLU A 65 24.68 -24.96 -0.42
CA GLU A 65 24.89 -25.75 0.81
C GLU A 65 26.14 -25.33 1.61
N LEU A 66 27.06 -24.56 0.99
CA LEU A 66 28.36 -24.19 1.54
C LEU A 66 28.41 -22.81 2.24
N THR A 67 27.29 -22.11 2.44
CA THR A 67 27.29 -20.88 3.28
C THR A 67 26.17 -20.90 4.34
N PRO A 68 26.44 -20.45 5.58
CA PRO A 68 25.47 -20.49 6.68
C PRO A 68 24.34 -19.44 6.57
N ARG A 69 24.14 -18.84 5.39
CA ARG A 69 23.06 -17.88 5.10
C ARG A 69 22.27 -18.37 3.90
N ARG A 70 21.21 -19.15 4.15
CA ARG A 70 20.21 -19.50 3.12
C ARG A 70 19.65 -18.22 2.50
N THR A 71 20.00 -17.94 1.24
CA THR A 71 19.48 -16.80 0.48
C THR A 71 18.06 -17.10 0.00
N ALA A 72 17.08 -16.76 0.82
CA ALA A 72 15.66 -16.95 0.51
C ALA A 72 15.13 -15.80 -0.37
N ARG A 73 14.53 -16.13 -1.51
CA ARG A 73 13.90 -15.14 -2.42
C ARG A 73 12.41 -15.03 -2.08
N LYS A 74 11.98 -13.81 -1.74
CA LYS A 74 10.69 -13.49 -1.13
C LYS A 74 9.73 -12.89 -2.17
N HIS A 75 8.60 -13.53 -2.40
CA HIS A 75 7.57 -13.06 -3.33
C HIS A 75 6.21 -12.95 -2.65
N TYR A 76 5.65 -11.74 -2.65
CA TYR A 76 4.33 -11.46 -2.11
C TYR A 76 3.26 -11.67 -3.18
N LEU A 77 2.32 -12.56 -2.88
CA LEU A 77 1.06 -12.71 -3.60
C LEU A 77 -0.02 -11.99 -2.80
N LYS A 78 -0.72 -11.00 -3.39
CA LYS A 78 -1.83 -10.28 -2.74
C LYS A 78 -3.18 -10.80 -3.26
N VAL A 79 -4.13 -11.04 -2.36
CA VAL A 79 -5.52 -11.41 -2.71
C VAL A 79 -6.19 -10.21 -3.40
N GLY A 80 -6.93 -10.46 -4.49
CA GLY A 80 -7.55 -9.37 -5.25
C GLY A 80 -8.19 -9.78 -6.56
N GLY A 81 -8.88 -10.91 -6.58
CA GLY A 81 -9.66 -11.39 -7.73
C GLY A 81 -10.96 -12.05 -7.30
N GLU A 82 -11.90 -12.15 -8.24
CA GLU A 82 -13.25 -12.67 -8.01
C GLU A 82 -13.29 -14.20 -8.11
N LEU A 83 -14.30 -14.82 -7.50
CA LEU A 83 -14.50 -16.27 -7.54
C LEU A 83 -14.92 -16.72 -8.95
N ASP A 84 -14.02 -17.42 -9.66
CA ASP A 84 -14.29 -18.01 -10.96
C ASP A 84 -14.02 -19.52 -10.91
N LEU A 85 -15.06 -20.29 -10.58
CA LEU A 85 -15.00 -21.75 -10.46
C LEU A 85 -14.59 -22.45 -11.76
N ARG A 86 -14.83 -21.83 -12.92
CA ARG A 86 -14.43 -22.39 -14.22
C ARG A 86 -12.93 -22.24 -14.40
N LYS A 87 -12.39 -21.04 -14.21
CA LYS A 87 -10.95 -20.81 -14.32
C LYS A 87 -10.17 -21.54 -13.21
N LEU A 88 -10.72 -21.66 -12.00
CA LEU A 88 -10.14 -22.51 -10.96
C LEU A 88 -10.02 -23.98 -11.40
N ARG A 89 -11.03 -24.52 -12.11
CA ARG A 89 -10.95 -25.88 -12.68
C ARG A 89 -9.85 -25.98 -13.73
N GLU A 90 -9.79 -25.04 -14.68
CA GLU A 90 -8.75 -24.99 -15.71
C GLU A 90 -7.33 -24.85 -15.10
N VAL A 91 -7.17 -24.11 -13.99
CA VAL A 91 -5.90 -24.00 -13.24
C VAL A 91 -5.54 -25.32 -12.53
N ARG A 92 -6.51 -26.01 -11.91
CA ARG A 92 -6.29 -27.33 -11.30
C ARG A 92 -5.91 -28.38 -12.33
N GLU A 93 -6.53 -28.38 -13.51
CA GLU A 93 -6.16 -29.25 -14.63
C GLU A 93 -4.69 -29.06 -15.06
N VAL A 94 -4.17 -27.82 -15.04
CA VAL A 94 -2.73 -27.56 -15.30
C VAL A 94 -1.85 -28.14 -14.20
N SER A 95 -2.19 -27.97 -12.91
CA SER A 95 -1.43 -28.59 -11.83
C SER A 95 -1.46 -30.11 -11.88
N ASP A 96 -2.59 -30.72 -12.24
CA ASP A 96 -2.72 -32.17 -12.45
C ASP A 96 -1.77 -32.70 -13.52
N LEU A 97 -1.61 -31.98 -14.62
CA LEU A 97 -0.70 -32.36 -15.71
C LEU A 97 0.77 -32.27 -15.28
N VAL A 98 1.13 -31.31 -14.43
CA VAL A 98 2.48 -31.22 -13.84
C VAL A 98 2.69 -32.32 -12.80
N ARG A 99 1.74 -32.52 -11.87
CA ARG A 99 1.82 -33.58 -10.84
C ARG A 99 1.97 -34.98 -11.44
N LYS A 100 1.35 -35.24 -12.60
CA LYS A 100 1.45 -36.51 -13.33
C LYS A 100 2.65 -36.60 -14.28
N GLY A 101 3.51 -35.58 -14.33
CA GLY A 101 4.69 -35.54 -15.21
C GLY A 101 4.40 -35.40 -16.70
N TYR A 102 3.17 -35.04 -17.09
CA TYR A 102 2.77 -34.87 -18.49
C TYR A 102 3.10 -33.49 -19.08
N SER A 103 3.47 -32.52 -18.23
CA SER A 103 3.87 -31.17 -18.66
C SER A 103 5.07 -30.68 -17.87
N ASN A 104 5.97 -29.92 -18.53
CA ASN A 104 7.07 -29.26 -17.85
C ASN A 104 6.63 -27.89 -17.28
N ALA A 105 7.37 -27.39 -16.29
CA ALA A 105 7.03 -26.14 -15.59
C ALA A 105 6.84 -24.94 -16.54
N GLN A 106 7.65 -24.84 -17.61
CA GLN A 106 7.51 -23.79 -18.62
C GLN A 106 6.18 -23.89 -19.39
N SER A 107 5.83 -25.07 -19.92
CA SER A 107 4.58 -25.25 -20.69
C SER A 107 3.33 -25.05 -19.82
N ALA A 108 3.42 -25.46 -18.55
CA ALA A 108 2.38 -25.22 -17.56
C ALA A 108 2.24 -23.72 -17.24
N THR A 109 3.36 -23.00 -17.09
CA THR A 109 3.37 -21.54 -16.93
C THR A 109 2.72 -20.83 -18.12
N ASP A 110 3.12 -21.17 -19.35
CA ASP A 110 2.54 -20.63 -20.58
C ASP A 110 1.02 -20.89 -20.63
N ARG A 111 0.56 -22.06 -20.15
CA ARG A 111 -0.87 -22.39 -20.08
C ARG A 111 -1.62 -21.58 -19.03
N LEU A 112 -1.06 -21.34 -17.85
CA LEU A 112 -1.66 -20.46 -16.83
C LEU A 112 -1.79 -19.02 -17.34
N LEU A 113 -0.80 -18.53 -18.08
CA LEU A 113 -0.85 -17.20 -18.71
C LEU A 113 -1.97 -17.12 -19.77
N GLN A 114 -2.24 -18.19 -20.52
CA GLN A 114 -3.37 -18.27 -21.47
C GLN A 114 -4.75 -18.22 -20.80
N ILE A 115 -4.91 -18.81 -19.60
CA ILE A 115 -6.15 -18.74 -18.80
C ILE A 115 -6.46 -17.29 -18.38
N GLY A 116 -5.46 -16.40 -18.44
CA GLY A 116 -5.60 -14.96 -18.23
C GLY A 116 -4.94 -14.46 -16.95
N VAL A 117 -4.06 -15.26 -16.34
CA VAL A 117 -3.32 -14.91 -15.13
C VAL A 117 -2.31 -13.81 -15.45
N ARG A 118 -2.67 -12.55 -15.17
CA ARG A 118 -1.75 -11.42 -15.37
C ARG A 118 -0.84 -11.24 -14.17
N LEU A 119 0.47 -11.33 -14.39
CA LEU A 119 1.45 -10.65 -13.55
C LEU A 119 1.21 -9.13 -13.70
N ARG A 120 0.80 -8.42 -12.63
CA ARG A 120 0.71 -6.95 -12.64
C ARG A 120 2.09 -6.40 -13.02
N GLY A 121 2.16 -5.48 -13.97
CA GLY A 121 3.41 -4.89 -14.47
C GLY A 121 3.50 -4.61 -15.97
N GLY A 122 2.43 -4.80 -16.75
CA GLY A 122 2.40 -4.34 -18.15
C GLY A 122 1.19 -4.83 -18.93
N GLU A 123 0.61 -3.95 -19.75
CA GLU A 123 -0.42 -4.33 -20.71
C GLU A 123 0.21 -5.04 -21.92
N TRP A 124 -0.52 -5.98 -22.50
CA TRP A 124 -0.21 -6.54 -23.82
C TRP A 124 -1.43 -6.46 -24.72
N ASN A 125 -1.22 -6.01 -25.96
CA ASN A 125 -2.29 -5.78 -26.92
C ASN A 125 -2.75 -7.13 -27.52
N THR A 126 -3.69 -7.78 -26.84
CA THR A 126 -3.96 -9.23 -26.99
C THR A 126 -4.61 -9.70 -28.31
N GLY A 127 -4.92 -8.81 -29.27
CA GLY A 127 -5.67 -9.17 -30.48
C GLY A 127 -4.95 -10.17 -31.41
N ILE A 128 -3.67 -9.92 -31.70
CA ILE A 128 -2.94 -10.63 -32.77
C ILE A 128 -2.34 -11.95 -32.26
N ILE A 129 -1.69 -11.93 -31.09
CA ILE A 129 -1.03 -13.11 -30.50
C ILE A 129 -2.05 -14.23 -30.21
N ARG A 130 -3.22 -13.88 -29.66
CA ARG A 130 -4.34 -14.83 -29.44
C ARG A 130 -4.87 -15.48 -30.72
N ARG A 131 -4.57 -14.95 -31.90
CA ARG A 131 -4.95 -15.54 -33.19
C ARG A 131 -3.87 -16.53 -33.66
N VAL A 132 -2.61 -16.14 -33.59
CA VAL A 132 -1.44 -16.98 -33.95
C VAL A 132 -1.34 -18.20 -33.04
N GLU A 133 -1.49 -18.04 -31.73
CA GLU A 133 -1.36 -19.15 -30.79
C GLU A 133 -2.51 -20.15 -30.89
N ARG A 134 -3.76 -19.70 -31.08
CA ARG A 134 -4.89 -20.62 -31.35
C ARG A 134 -4.67 -21.45 -32.61
N MET A 135 -4.06 -20.89 -33.65
CA MET A 135 -3.67 -21.67 -34.84
C MET A 135 -2.57 -22.67 -34.53
N ARG A 136 -1.52 -22.28 -33.78
CA ARG A 136 -0.43 -23.18 -33.35
C ARG A 136 -0.95 -24.37 -32.53
N PHE A 137 -1.79 -24.13 -31.53
CA PHE A 137 -2.35 -25.21 -30.70
C PHE A 137 -3.31 -26.11 -31.48
N SER A 138 -4.17 -25.56 -32.35
CA SER A 138 -5.04 -26.38 -33.20
C SER A 138 -4.24 -27.27 -34.17
N LEU A 139 -3.13 -26.77 -34.70
CA LEU A 139 -2.21 -27.55 -35.54
C LEU A 139 -1.49 -28.64 -34.73
N GLN A 140 -1.03 -28.32 -33.52
CA GLN A 140 -0.31 -29.27 -32.66
C GLN A 140 -1.22 -30.40 -32.17
N GLU A 141 -2.46 -30.11 -31.81
CA GLU A 141 -3.46 -31.13 -31.47
C GLU A 141 -3.81 -32.02 -32.68
N LYS A 142 -3.99 -31.42 -33.87
CA LYS A 142 -4.21 -32.17 -35.11
C LYS A 142 -3.00 -33.02 -35.53
N LEU A 143 -1.78 -32.61 -35.18
CA LEU A 143 -0.58 -33.44 -35.38
C LEU A 143 -0.57 -34.67 -34.45
N MET A 144 -0.90 -34.47 -33.17
CA MET A 144 -0.86 -35.54 -32.16
C MET A 144 -1.95 -36.61 -32.36
N ARG A 145 -3.03 -36.30 -33.09
CA ARG A 145 -4.08 -37.25 -33.46
C ARG A 145 -3.79 -38.08 -34.73
N ARG A 146 -2.65 -37.89 -35.42
CA ARG A 146 -2.28 -38.71 -36.59
C ARG A 146 -1.38 -39.89 -36.20
N PRO A 147 -1.56 -41.09 -36.79
CA PRO A 147 -0.67 -42.22 -36.54
C PRO A 147 0.77 -41.90 -36.98
N ARG A 148 1.73 -42.49 -36.25
CA ARG A 148 3.14 -42.07 -36.22
C ARG A 148 4.02 -42.22 -37.49
N PRO A 149 3.69 -42.97 -38.58
CA PRO A 149 4.64 -43.17 -39.69
C PRO A 149 5.16 -41.88 -40.36
N ILE A 150 4.33 -40.85 -40.47
CA ILE A 150 4.65 -39.63 -41.24
C ILE A 150 5.68 -38.72 -40.54
N LEU A 151 5.76 -38.77 -39.19
CA LEU A 151 6.67 -37.91 -38.43
C LEU A 151 8.15 -38.32 -38.59
N ALA A 152 8.42 -39.59 -38.90
CA ALA A 152 9.78 -40.08 -39.12
C ALA A 152 10.43 -39.52 -40.40
N LEU A 153 9.66 -39.27 -41.46
CA LEU A 153 10.19 -38.72 -42.72
C LEU A 153 10.58 -37.24 -42.59
N ASN A 154 9.75 -36.43 -41.93
CA ASN A 154 9.98 -34.98 -41.83
C ASN A 154 11.16 -34.63 -40.93
N ARG A 155 11.43 -35.43 -39.87
CA ARG A 155 12.58 -35.23 -39.00
C ARG A 155 13.91 -35.34 -39.75
N ARG A 156 14.07 -36.35 -40.60
CA ARG A 156 15.29 -36.54 -41.42
C ARG A 156 15.53 -35.39 -42.41
N ARG A 157 14.47 -34.82 -43.01
CA ARG A 157 14.61 -33.65 -43.90
C ARG A 157 15.07 -32.39 -43.15
N TRP A 158 14.55 -32.15 -41.95
CA TRP A 158 14.97 -31.01 -41.12
C TRP A 158 16.40 -31.15 -40.59
N GLU A 159 16.81 -32.35 -40.20
CA GLU A 159 18.18 -32.63 -39.76
C GLU A 159 19.22 -32.46 -40.89
N HIS A 160 18.83 -32.63 -42.17
CA HIS A 160 19.70 -32.34 -43.33
C HIS A 160 19.90 -30.83 -43.54
N ALA A 161 18.81 -30.04 -43.54
CA ALA A 161 18.85 -28.59 -43.75
C ALA A 161 19.62 -27.83 -42.65
N LEU A 162 19.57 -28.32 -41.41
CA LEU A 162 20.35 -27.80 -40.28
C LEU A 162 21.85 -28.12 -40.37
N LYS A 163 22.24 -29.11 -41.19
CA LYS A 163 23.64 -29.46 -41.41
C LYS A 163 24.26 -28.57 -42.50
N GLU A 164 23.55 -28.41 -43.62
CA GLU A 164 23.94 -27.52 -44.73
C GLU A 164 24.17 -26.06 -44.29
N THR A 165 23.33 -25.54 -43.38
CA THR A 165 23.48 -24.18 -42.83
C THR A 165 24.66 -24.02 -41.85
N ARG A 166 25.15 -25.12 -41.26
CA ARG A 166 26.29 -25.11 -40.33
C ARG A 166 27.64 -25.25 -41.03
N ASP A 167 27.66 -25.86 -42.22
CA ASP A 167 28.87 -25.97 -43.03
C ASP A 167 29.12 -24.71 -43.88
N SER A 168 28.07 -23.95 -44.27
CA SER A 168 28.24 -22.69 -45.01
C SER A 168 28.88 -21.55 -44.19
N THR A 169 28.77 -21.59 -42.85
CA THR A 169 29.30 -20.57 -41.94
C THR A 169 30.76 -20.81 -41.52
N ARG A 170 31.37 -21.95 -41.89
CA ARG A 170 32.74 -22.30 -41.48
C ARG A 170 33.84 -21.97 -42.49
N ASN A 171 33.47 -21.51 -43.70
CA ASN A 171 34.40 -21.43 -44.84
C ASN A 171 34.70 -20.00 -45.34
N SER A 172 34.99 -19.08 -44.41
CA SER A 172 35.43 -17.70 -44.73
C SER A 172 36.52 -17.18 -43.79
N LYS A 173 37.74 -17.72 -43.91
CA LYS A 173 38.99 -17.06 -43.50
C LYS A 173 40.22 -17.70 -44.16
N ARG A 174 40.95 -16.90 -44.96
CA ARG A 174 42.35 -17.13 -45.33
C ARG A 174 43.21 -15.95 -44.85
N PRO A 175 44.54 -16.13 -44.66
CA PRO A 175 45.35 -15.26 -43.80
C PRO A 175 46.34 -14.37 -44.56
N THR A 176 46.94 -13.42 -43.85
CA THR A 176 48.26 -12.84 -44.17
C THR A 176 49.10 -12.65 -42.90
N LEU A 177 50.43 -12.77 -43.05
CA LEU A 177 51.44 -12.64 -41.99
C LEU A 177 51.81 -11.17 -41.73
N GLY A 178 52.35 -10.88 -40.54
CA GLY A 178 53.04 -9.63 -40.24
C GLY A 178 53.85 -9.69 -38.93
N THR A 179 55.17 -9.78 -39.03
CA THR A 179 56.11 -9.87 -37.88
C THR A 179 56.45 -8.49 -37.27
N ARG A 180 56.82 -8.44 -35.97
CA ARG A 180 58.22 -8.19 -35.46
C ARG A 180 58.33 -7.34 -34.16
N SER A 181 58.74 -8.00 -33.06
CA SER A 181 59.70 -7.58 -32.00
C SER A 181 59.54 -6.34 -31.08
N ARG A 182 60.05 -6.51 -29.83
CA ARG A 182 60.43 -5.52 -28.78
C ARG A 182 59.25 -4.82 -28.03
N GLY A 183 59.29 -4.61 -26.71
CA GLY A 183 60.15 -5.16 -25.64
C GLY A 183 60.13 -4.36 -24.32
N LEU A 184 60.44 -5.04 -23.20
CA LEU A 184 61.06 -4.54 -21.93
C LEU A 184 60.32 -3.56 -20.95
N ARG A 185 60.60 -3.80 -19.63
CA ARG A 185 60.40 -2.97 -18.40
C ARG A 185 58.99 -3.00 -17.75
N THR A 186 58.76 -3.33 -16.46
CA THR A 186 59.28 -2.88 -15.11
C THR A 186 58.84 -1.44 -14.77
N VAL A 187 58.42 -1.03 -13.55
CA VAL A 187 58.41 -1.58 -12.17
C VAL A 187 57.50 -0.71 -11.23
N ALA A 188 57.30 -1.10 -9.94
CA ALA A 188 56.76 -0.30 -8.79
C ALA A 188 55.24 0.04 -8.81
N ALA A 189 54.45 -0.14 -7.72
CA ALA A 189 54.47 0.42 -6.34
C ALA A 189 53.97 1.89 -6.29
N ALA A 190 53.23 2.39 -5.28
CA ALA A 190 53.00 1.92 -3.90
C ALA A 190 51.65 2.43 -3.28
N GLU A 191 51.31 1.93 -2.08
CA GLU A 191 50.49 2.60 -1.03
C GLU A 191 51.33 3.75 -0.35
N PRO A 192 50.97 4.47 0.76
CA PRO A 192 49.86 4.29 1.74
C PRO A 192 49.23 5.55 2.43
N LEU A 193 48.22 5.33 3.31
CA LEU A 193 47.85 6.05 4.58
C LEU A 193 47.67 7.62 4.59
N ALA A 194 46.99 8.32 5.52
CA ALA A 194 45.92 8.07 6.52
C ALA A 194 45.51 9.40 7.25
N TYR A 195 44.66 9.30 8.29
CA TYR A 195 44.43 10.24 9.43
C TYR A 195 43.51 11.51 9.34
N LEU A 196 42.30 11.36 9.90
CA LEU A 196 41.74 12.08 11.07
C LEU A 196 42.10 13.58 11.37
N ARG A 197 41.05 14.42 11.55
CA ARG A 197 40.93 15.37 12.70
C ARG A 197 39.50 15.96 12.91
N ARG A 198 39.23 16.35 14.17
CA ARG A 198 38.11 17.14 14.77
C ARG A 198 38.78 18.28 15.60
N PRO A 199 38.08 19.18 16.35
CA PRO A 199 36.77 19.86 16.23
C PRO A 199 37.05 21.42 16.20
N PRO A 200 36.47 22.39 16.97
CA PRO A 200 35.20 22.53 17.73
C PRO A 200 34.47 23.93 17.66
N THR A 201 33.42 24.06 18.50
CA THR A 201 32.93 25.26 19.24
C THR A 201 31.94 26.30 18.65
N THR A 202 31.02 26.69 19.55
CA THR A 202 29.88 27.63 19.51
C THR A 202 30.28 29.11 19.80
N PRO A 203 29.40 30.11 19.62
CA PRO A 203 28.60 30.61 20.77
C PRO A 203 27.14 31.04 20.42
N SER A 204 26.49 31.78 21.34
CA SER A 204 25.02 31.91 21.48
C SER A 204 24.51 33.37 21.68
N TYR A 205 23.17 33.57 21.62
CA TYR A 205 22.38 34.77 22.00
C TYR A 205 22.60 36.05 21.14
N LEU A 206 21.59 36.81 20.70
CA LEU A 206 20.54 37.50 21.47
C LEU A 206 19.29 37.87 20.63
N SER A 207 18.22 38.25 21.32
CA SER A 207 16.94 38.75 20.81
C SER A 207 16.93 40.23 20.41
N LEU A 208 16.00 40.65 19.54
CA LEU A 208 15.34 41.97 19.66
C LEU A 208 13.96 42.03 18.98
N PHE A 209 13.01 42.67 19.66
CA PHE A 209 11.72 43.09 19.11
C PHE A 209 11.90 44.24 18.11
N CYS A 210 11.06 44.31 17.07
CA CYS A 210 10.20 45.50 16.92
C CYS A 210 9.00 45.21 16.01
N SER A 211 7.83 45.71 16.40
CA SER A 211 6.67 45.91 15.53
C SER A 211 6.74 47.32 14.95
N THR A 212 6.15 47.58 13.77
CA THR A 212 5.18 48.68 13.53
C THR A 212 4.88 48.82 12.03
N THR A 213 3.61 49.05 11.73
CA THR A 213 3.01 49.39 10.43
C THR A 213 3.50 50.73 9.85
N ALA A 214 3.54 50.88 8.53
CA ALA A 214 2.66 51.82 7.80
C ALA A 214 2.93 51.86 6.28
N ILE A 215 1.90 52.26 5.56
CA ILE A 215 1.84 52.51 4.10
C ILE A 215 2.29 53.95 3.83
N HIS A 216 2.96 54.24 2.71
CA HIS A 216 2.48 55.21 1.70
C HIS A 216 3.41 55.34 0.47
N LEU A 217 2.75 55.64 -0.66
CA LEU A 217 3.34 55.89 -1.98
C LEU A 217 4.12 57.22 -2.02
N PHE A 218 5.21 57.31 -2.79
CA PHE A 218 5.29 58.10 -4.03
C PHE A 218 6.73 58.07 -4.62
N ASP A 219 6.83 57.85 -5.93
CA ASP A 219 7.99 58.15 -6.79
C ASP A 219 8.02 59.67 -7.09
N PRO A 220 9.16 60.33 -7.45
CA PRO A 220 9.79 60.07 -8.76
C PRO A 220 11.33 60.30 -8.92
N PHE A 221 11.98 59.39 -9.67
CA PHE A 221 12.93 59.61 -10.79
C PHE A 221 14.23 60.50 -10.70
N ILE A 222 15.28 60.07 -11.48
CA ILE A 222 16.54 60.78 -11.89
C ILE A 222 17.66 60.83 -10.81
N LEU A 223 18.92 60.39 -11.00
CA LEU A 223 19.69 59.82 -12.15
C LEU A 223 20.88 58.92 -11.67
N ASP A 224 21.28 57.98 -12.53
CA ASP A 224 22.57 57.28 -12.70
C ASP A 224 23.63 57.19 -11.58
N PHE A 225 24.06 55.95 -11.26
CA PHE A 225 25.48 55.56 -11.30
C PHE A 225 25.66 54.04 -11.50
N ASN A 226 26.63 53.65 -12.33
CA ASN A 226 26.98 52.29 -12.75
C ASN A 226 26.82 51.17 -11.70
N VAL A 227 25.94 50.21 -11.99
CA VAL A 227 25.95 48.85 -11.38
C VAL A 227 26.05 47.83 -12.51
N PRO A 228 27.00 46.87 -12.47
CA PRO A 228 27.12 45.86 -13.52
C PRO A 228 25.89 44.93 -13.52
N TYR A 229 25.16 44.91 -14.63
CA TYR A 229 24.02 44.01 -14.82
C TYR A 229 24.47 42.54 -14.65
N PRO A 230 23.91 41.77 -13.71
CA PRO A 230 24.07 40.33 -13.74
C PRO A 230 23.40 39.80 -15.01
N LEU A 231 24.15 39.05 -15.82
CA LEU A 231 23.62 38.36 -16.99
C LEU A 231 22.37 37.56 -16.58
N PRO A 232 21.27 37.60 -17.37
CA PRO A 232 20.09 36.79 -17.09
C PRO A 232 20.53 35.33 -17.11
N THR A 233 20.55 34.72 -15.93
CA THR A 233 20.86 33.31 -15.79
C THR A 233 19.75 32.58 -16.52
N LEU A 234 20.08 31.91 -17.63
CA LEU A 234 19.12 31.10 -18.36
C LEU A 234 18.65 30.00 -17.41
N ILE A 235 17.49 30.21 -16.79
CA ILE A 235 16.83 29.22 -15.95
C ILE A 235 16.43 28.08 -16.88
N THR A 236 17.32 27.10 -17.01
CA THR A 236 16.99 25.84 -17.65
C THR A 236 15.95 25.17 -16.77
N ASN A 237 14.69 25.18 -17.21
CA ASN A 237 13.59 24.50 -16.52
C ASN A 237 13.95 23.01 -16.39
N MET A 238 14.45 22.63 -15.23
CA MET A 238 14.74 21.24 -14.91
C MET A 238 13.40 20.55 -14.69
N VAL A 239 12.98 19.76 -15.68
CA VAL A 239 11.77 18.95 -15.59
C VAL A 239 12.03 17.84 -14.57
N TYR A 240 11.47 17.98 -13.37
CA TYR A 240 11.48 16.93 -12.37
C TYR A 240 10.40 15.90 -12.70
N THR A 241 10.81 14.65 -12.88
CA THR A 241 9.92 13.51 -13.17
C THR A 241 9.51 12.75 -11.90
N GLU A 242 10.09 13.09 -10.75
CA GLU A 242 10.09 12.29 -9.52
C GLU A 242 9.97 13.16 -8.27
N LEU A 243 9.27 12.65 -7.25
CA LEU A 243 9.08 13.28 -5.94
C LEU A 243 9.24 12.25 -4.81
N TRP A 244 10.15 12.52 -3.87
CA TRP A 244 10.34 11.73 -2.67
C TRP A 244 9.41 12.18 -1.53
N LEU A 245 8.63 11.24 -1.00
CA LEU A 245 7.78 11.40 0.17
C LEU A 245 8.22 10.49 1.32
N THR A 246 7.86 10.87 2.55
CA THR A 246 7.93 10.02 3.74
C THR A 246 6.60 10.04 4.50
N TYR A 247 6.09 8.88 4.89
CA TYR A 247 4.87 8.75 5.69
C TYR A 247 5.19 8.67 7.18
N ASN A 248 4.65 9.60 7.95
CA ASN A 248 4.90 9.74 9.38
C ASN A 248 3.59 9.67 10.16
N LEU A 249 3.31 8.52 10.77
CA LEU A 249 2.21 8.39 11.74
C LEU A 249 2.70 8.95 13.09
N VAL A 250 2.02 9.95 13.64
CA VAL A 250 2.48 10.74 14.82
C VAL A 250 2.90 9.85 16.00
N SER A 251 2.10 8.85 16.36
CA SER A 251 2.35 7.86 17.43
C SER A 251 3.63 7.05 17.21
N ARG A 252 4.00 6.82 15.95
CA ARG A 252 5.20 6.07 15.59
C ARG A 252 6.45 6.93 15.64
N VAL A 253 6.34 8.22 15.31
CA VAL A 253 7.45 9.19 15.44
C VAL A 253 7.93 9.24 16.90
N SER A 254 7.02 9.35 17.88
CA SER A 254 7.36 9.31 19.31
C SER A 254 8.02 7.99 19.75
N SER A 255 7.74 6.87 19.05
CA SER A 255 8.34 5.56 19.33
C SER A 255 9.70 5.32 18.65
N GLY A 256 10.26 6.32 17.95
CA GLY A 256 11.54 6.20 17.23
C GLY A 256 11.50 5.25 16.02
N LYS A 257 10.32 4.85 15.56
CA LYS A 257 10.18 4.00 14.36
C LYS A 257 10.48 4.82 13.12
N GLN A 258 11.31 4.27 12.23
CA GLN A 258 11.70 4.92 10.99
C GLN A 258 10.49 5.22 10.09
N PRO A 259 10.45 6.39 9.42
CA PRO A 259 9.43 6.70 8.41
C PRO A 259 9.48 5.69 7.26
N THR A 260 8.34 5.50 6.58
CA THR A 260 8.35 4.79 5.29
C THR A 260 8.58 5.81 4.18
N ALA A 261 9.73 5.74 3.51
CA ALA A 261 10.04 6.56 2.34
C ALA A 261 9.44 5.93 1.06
N GLN A 262 8.94 6.76 0.14
CA GLN A 262 8.40 6.34 -1.14
C GLN A 262 8.74 7.37 -2.23
N LEU A 263 9.10 6.88 -3.41
CA LEU A 263 9.24 7.67 -4.63
C LEU A 263 7.93 7.67 -5.41
N ILE A 264 7.49 8.83 -5.88
CA ILE A 264 6.33 9.03 -6.76
C ILE A 264 6.80 9.62 -8.08
N GLU A 265 6.42 8.99 -9.19
CA GLU A 265 6.68 9.46 -10.55
C GLU A 265 5.60 10.49 -10.97
N LEU A 266 5.99 11.76 -11.15
CA LEU A 266 5.09 12.89 -11.38
C LEU A 266 4.39 12.86 -12.75
N ASP A 267 5.05 12.29 -13.77
CA ASP A 267 4.51 12.18 -15.14
C ASP A 267 3.69 10.90 -15.39
N SER A 268 3.65 9.98 -14.42
CA SER A 268 3.19 8.60 -14.65
C SER A 268 1.67 8.40 -14.72
N PHE A 269 0.86 9.34 -14.22
CA PHE A 269 -0.55 9.08 -13.91
C PHE A 269 -1.53 9.68 -14.92
N GLN A 270 -2.05 8.84 -15.82
CA GLN A 270 -3.23 9.10 -16.68
C GLN A 270 -3.18 10.37 -17.55
N GLY A 271 -2.00 10.98 -17.73
CA GLY A 271 -1.83 12.25 -18.44
C GLY A 271 -2.17 13.49 -17.61
N SER A 272 -2.58 13.34 -16.34
CA SER A 272 -2.72 14.45 -15.40
C SER A 272 -1.41 14.67 -14.65
N LYS A 273 -0.75 15.80 -14.90
CA LYS A 273 0.37 16.26 -14.07
C LYS A 273 -0.14 16.57 -12.65
N LEU A 274 0.62 16.17 -11.64
CA LEU A 274 0.39 16.57 -10.25
C LEU A 274 0.96 17.98 -10.06
N LEU A 275 0.10 19.00 -9.98
CA LEU A 275 0.54 20.41 -9.98
C LEU A 275 0.87 20.89 -8.57
N ASP A 276 0.04 20.54 -7.59
CA ASP A 276 0.19 20.91 -6.18
C ASP A 276 0.21 19.69 -5.24
N LEU A 277 0.35 19.93 -3.93
CA LEU A 277 0.36 18.86 -2.95
C LEU A 277 -1.03 18.28 -2.64
N GLU A 278 -2.14 18.90 -3.05
CA GLU A 278 -3.48 18.29 -2.96
C GLU A 278 -3.66 17.24 -4.06
N ASP A 279 -3.17 17.47 -5.28
CA ASP A 279 -3.10 16.47 -6.34
C ASP A 279 -2.27 15.25 -5.90
N VAL A 280 -1.10 15.49 -5.27
CA VAL A 280 -0.25 14.44 -4.71
C VAL A 280 -0.97 13.70 -3.57
N LEU A 281 -1.69 14.40 -2.69
CA LEU A 281 -2.45 13.80 -1.60
C LEU A 281 -3.58 12.90 -2.12
N GLU A 282 -4.34 13.40 -3.10
CA GLU A 282 -5.38 12.67 -3.81
C GLU A 282 -4.81 11.40 -4.49
N HIS A 283 -3.65 11.50 -5.15
CA HIS A 283 -2.95 10.35 -5.71
C HIS A 283 -2.60 9.31 -4.63
N VAL A 284 -2.00 9.74 -3.51
CA VAL A 284 -1.59 8.88 -2.38
C VAL A 284 -2.77 8.08 -1.82
N PHE A 285 -3.93 8.73 -1.63
CA PHE A 285 -5.16 8.07 -1.18
C PHE A 285 -5.75 7.14 -2.25
N ARG A 286 -5.76 7.56 -3.52
CA ARG A 286 -6.29 6.78 -4.65
C ARG A 286 -5.51 5.49 -4.90
N GLN A 287 -4.20 5.49 -4.69
CA GLN A 287 -3.36 4.28 -4.73
C GLN A 287 -3.53 3.38 -3.50
N GLY A 288 -4.14 3.88 -2.42
CA GLY A 288 -4.27 3.19 -1.15
C GLY A 288 -2.95 3.04 -0.39
N TYR A 289 -2.00 3.98 -0.57
CA TYR A 289 -0.79 4.03 0.26
C TYR A 289 -1.12 4.49 1.69
N VAL A 290 -2.11 5.38 1.83
CA VAL A 290 -2.72 5.76 3.10
C VAL A 290 -4.22 5.45 3.03
N GLU A 291 -4.83 4.96 4.12
CA GLU A 291 -6.26 4.69 4.16
C GLU A 291 -7.07 6.01 4.14
N ALA A 292 -8.09 6.10 3.28
CA ALA A 292 -8.90 7.32 3.07
C ALA A 292 -9.46 7.95 4.37
N LYS A 293 -9.68 7.15 5.42
CA LYS A 293 -10.12 7.62 6.74
C LYS A 293 -9.17 8.64 7.39
N TYR A 294 -7.89 8.64 7.02
CA TYR A 294 -6.88 9.56 7.57
C TYR A 294 -6.83 10.92 6.86
N ARG A 295 -7.48 11.10 5.71
CA ARG A 295 -7.45 12.35 4.93
C ARG A 295 -7.75 13.64 5.71
N PRO A 296 -8.76 13.72 6.60
CA PRO A 296 -8.99 14.95 7.38
C PRO A 296 -7.93 15.21 8.45
N ALA A 297 -7.05 14.25 8.73
CA ALA A 297 -6.00 14.29 9.74
C ALA A 297 -4.59 14.16 9.13
N THR A 298 -4.44 14.49 7.85
CA THR A 298 -3.13 14.57 7.17
C THR A 298 -2.72 15.99 6.88
N TRP A 299 -1.43 16.29 7.02
CA TRP A 299 -0.84 17.55 6.58
C TRP A 299 0.59 17.35 6.07
N TRP A 300 1.09 18.32 5.31
CA TRP A 300 2.43 18.30 4.75
C TRP A 300 3.42 19.04 5.64
N GLU A 301 4.61 18.47 5.84
CA GLU A 301 5.76 19.11 6.49
C GLU A 301 7.03 19.00 5.64
N ARG A 302 7.87 20.02 5.71
CA ARG A 302 9.24 20.00 5.18
C ARG A 302 10.16 19.21 6.13
N THR A 303 11.38 18.96 5.68
CA THR A 303 12.39 18.25 6.47
C THR A 303 12.77 18.99 7.76
N ASP A 304 12.69 20.32 7.75
CA ASP A 304 12.84 21.21 8.91
C ASP A 304 11.64 21.21 9.89
N GLY A 305 10.53 20.55 9.55
CA GLY A 305 9.30 20.51 10.35
C GLY A 305 8.34 21.67 10.11
N VAL A 306 8.62 22.57 9.16
CA VAL A 306 7.69 23.65 8.79
C VAL A 306 6.52 23.06 8.00
N LYS A 307 5.29 23.34 8.44
CA LYS A 307 4.06 22.92 7.74
C LYS A 307 3.91 23.61 6.40
N VAL A 308 3.55 22.85 5.37
CA VAL A 308 3.29 23.33 4.01
C VAL A 308 1.78 23.24 3.73
N LYS A 309 1.23 24.25 3.05
CA LYS A 309 -0.19 24.24 2.63
C LYS A 309 -0.34 23.40 1.36
N GLY A 310 -1.43 22.64 1.24
CA GLY A 310 -1.68 21.74 0.12
C GLY A 310 -1.58 22.38 -1.28
N HIS A 311 -1.99 23.64 -1.42
CA HIS A 311 -1.92 24.39 -2.69
C HIS A 311 -0.53 24.91 -3.09
N HIS A 312 0.57 24.47 -2.44
CA HIS A 312 1.92 24.81 -2.93
C HIS A 312 2.26 23.98 -4.16
N GLY A 313 2.82 24.63 -5.18
CA GLY A 313 3.27 23.95 -6.39
C GLY A 313 4.36 22.93 -6.10
N VAL A 314 4.23 21.73 -6.65
CA VAL A 314 5.23 20.66 -6.51
C VAL A 314 6.58 21.10 -7.11
N GLU A 315 6.53 21.78 -8.26
CA GLU A 315 7.73 22.31 -8.94
C GLU A 315 8.43 23.40 -8.11
N GLU A 316 7.69 24.26 -7.38
CA GLU A 316 8.27 25.27 -6.50
C GLU A 316 9.02 24.64 -5.33
N LEU A 317 8.41 23.63 -4.68
CA LEU A 317 9.01 22.90 -3.58
C LEU A 317 10.26 22.12 -4.01
N LEU A 318 10.21 21.52 -5.21
CA LEU A 318 11.36 20.87 -5.83
C LEU A 318 12.45 21.89 -6.18
N ASN A 319 12.13 23.06 -6.73
CA ASN A 319 13.12 24.11 -6.98
C ASN A 319 13.81 24.60 -5.69
N LEU A 320 13.09 24.64 -4.56
CA LEU A 320 13.64 24.89 -3.23
C LEU A 320 14.43 23.70 -2.61
N GLY A 321 14.47 22.55 -3.28
CA GLY A 321 15.25 21.37 -2.87
C GLY A 321 14.47 20.28 -2.13
N HIS A 322 13.19 20.50 -1.84
CA HIS A 322 12.36 19.54 -1.10
C HIS A 322 11.83 18.45 -2.02
N GLY A 323 11.87 17.19 -1.57
CA GLY A 323 11.41 16.04 -2.34
C GLY A 323 12.35 15.58 -3.46
N LYS A 324 13.54 16.18 -3.64
CA LYS A 324 14.52 15.75 -4.66
C LYS A 324 15.18 14.41 -4.35
N CYS A 325 15.37 14.07 -3.07
CA CYS A 325 15.99 12.83 -2.63
C CYS A 325 15.37 12.33 -1.33
N GLN A 326 15.72 11.11 -0.91
CA GLN A 326 15.24 10.52 0.34
C GLN A 326 15.53 11.40 1.57
N ASP A 327 16.68 12.07 1.61
CA ASP A 327 17.07 12.95 2.73
C ASP A 327 16.31 14.30 2.74
N SER A 328 15.83 14.75 1.58
CA SER A 328 15.04 15.98 1.43
C SER A 328 13.53 15.73 1.30
N ALA A 329 13.09 14.48 1.47
CA ALA A 329 11.73 14.03 1.21
C ALA A 329 10.67 14.84 1.98
N LEU A 330 9.57 15.17 1.29
CA LEU A 330 8.41 15.81 1.95
C LEU A 330 7.75 14.82 2.91
N LYS A 331 7.39 15.29 4.09
CA LYS A 331 6.74 14.48 5.12
C LYS A 331 5.22 14.61 4.95
N LEU A 332 4.55 13.51 4.64
CA LEU A 332 3.12 13.39 4.87
C LEU A 332 2.93 12.97 6.32
N MET A 333 2.60 13.95 7.16
CA MET A 333 2.25 13.72 8.56
C MET A 333 0.82 13.22 8.61
N ILE A 334 0.63 12.09 9.27
CA ILE A 334 -0.64 11.42 9.49
C ILE A 334 -0.88 11.48 10.99
N GLU A 335 -1.84 12.28 11.45
CA GLU A 335 -2.27 12.18 12.83
C GLU A 335 -2.83 10.78 13.07
N ASP A 336 -2.49 10.20 14.21
CA ASP A 336 -3.35 9.18 14.77
C ASP A 336 -4.67 9.87 15.10
N ILE A 337 -5.63 9.68 14.20
CA ILE A 337 -7.04 9.60 14.59
C ILE A 337 -7.12 8.43 15.58
N HIS A 338 -6.71 8.67 16.82
CA HIS A 338 -7.19 7.96 17.99
C HIS A 338 -8.69 8.07 17.86
N PRO A 339 -9.38 6.99 17.45
CA PRO A 339 -10.76 7.13 17.04
C PRO A 339 -11.51 7.33 18.34
N ALA A 340 -11.90 8.58 18.52
CA ALA A 340 -12.32 9.13 19.78
C ALA A 340 -13.36 10.17 19.44
N LEU A 341 -14.55 9.97 20.00
CA LEU A 341 -15.73 10.69 19.59
C LEU A 341 -16.10 11.68 20.69
N TRP A 342 -16.19 12.92 20.28
CA TRP A 342 -16.71 14.01 21.08
C TRP A 342 -18.22 14.07 20.95
N PHE A 343 -18.90 14.11 22.09
CA PHE A 343 -20.33 14.32 22.12
C PHE A 343 -20.77 15.12 23.34
N THR A 344 -21.94 15.73 23.24
CA THR A 344 -22.47 16.67 24.22
C THR A 344 -23.84 16.23 24.71
N TYR A 345 -24.04 16.20 26.03
CA TYR A 345 -25.33 15.92 26.66
C TYR A 345 -26.24 17.14 26.58
N VAL A 346 -27.46 16.98 26.05
CA VAL A 346 -28.43 18.07 25.90
C VAL A 346 -29.78 17.63 26.47
N HIS A 347 -30.17 18.21 27.60
CA HIS A 347 -31.46 17.94 28.25
C HIS A 347 -32.56 18.84 27.67
N LEU A 348 -33.47 18.26 26.88
CA LEU A 348 -34.42 19.05 26.09
C LEU A 348 -35.46 19.81 26.94
N HIS A 349 -35.77 19.32 28.15
CA HIS A 349 -36.74 19.91 29.07
C HIS A 349 -36.10 20.61 30.28
N ASN A 350 -34.77 20.68 30.35
CA ASN A 350 -34.06 21.37 31.43
C ASN A 350 -33.00 22.30 30.84
N ALA A 351 -33.44 23.48 30.38
CA ALA A 351 -32.56 24.51 29.83
C ALA A 351 -31.56 25.09 30.86
N ALA A 352 -31.78 24.83 32.16
CA ALA A 352 -30.85 25.20 33.22
C ALA A 352 -29.79 24.11 33.51
N ALA A 353 -29.90 22.92 32.91
CA ALA A 353 -28.89 21.88 33.05
C ALA A 353 -27.59 22.29 32.33
N PRO A 354 -26.41 22.12 32.95
CA PRO A 354 -25.15 22.41 32.29
C PRO A 354 -24.96 21.48 31.08
N VAL A 355 -24.62 22.08 29.95
CA VAL A 355 -24.30 21.36 28.72
C VAL A 355 -22.88 20.79 28.85
N VAL A 356 -22.78 19.48 29.11
CA VAL A 356 -21.49 18.80 29.32
C VAL A 356 -21.04 18.12 28.03
N THR A 357 -19.81 18.39 27.60
CA THR A 357 -19.16 17.70 26.48
C THR A 357 -18.18 16.65 27.00
N GLN A 358 -18.21 15.46 26.40
CA GLN A 358 -17.38 14.31 26.78
C GLN A 358 -16.67 13.74 25.56
N ARG A 359 -15.43 13.26 25.76
CA ARG A 359 -14.65 12.51 24.78
C ARG A 359 -14.58 11.04 25.18
N VAL A 360 -15.15 10.14 24.37
CA VAL A 360 -14.92 8.70 24.51
C VAL A 360 -13.79 8.29 23.58
N LYS A 361 -12.72 7.70 24.10
CA LYS A 361 -11.63 7.11 23.31
C LYS A 361 -11.97 5.65 23.01
N PHE A 362 -11.89 5.20 21.76
CA PHE A 362 -12.02 3.77 21.46
C PHE A 362 -10.71 3.07 21.76
N HIS A 363 -10.72 2.21 22.78
CA HIS A 363 -9.66 1.23 23.00
C HIS A 363 -9.80 0.06 22.02
N ALA A 364 -8.72 -0.70 21.82
CA ALA A 364 -8.70 -1.85 20.90
C ALA A 364 -9.79 -2.89 21.23
N ASP A 365 -10.13 -3.02 22.51
CA ASP A 365 -11.12 -3.96 23.02
C ASP A 365 -12.57 -3.43 22.88
N LEU A 366 -12.74 -2.11 22.77
CA LEU A 366 -14.04 -1.44 22.67
C LEU A 366 -14.39 -1.15 21.21
N ARG A 367 -14.97 -2.15 20.53
CA ARG A 367 -15.49 -2.03 19.16
C ARG A 367 -16.75 -1.17 19.07
N LEU A 368 -16.60 0.14 19.23
CA LEU A 368 -17.68 1.12 19.05
C LEU A 368 -17.90 1.44 17.55
N GLU A 369 -18.19 0.41 16.76
CA GLU A 369 -18.42 0.51 15.30
C GLU A 369 -19.72 1.28 14.96
N LYS A 370 -20.73 1.21 15.84
CA LYS A 370 -22.06 1.82 15.66
C LYS A 370 -22.43 2.75 16.81
N VAL A 371 -23.26 3.74 16.53
CA VAL A 371 -23.77 4.70 17.53
C VAL A 371 -24.55 4.00 18.66
N ALA A 372 -25.23 2.87 18.37
CA ALA A 372 -25.82 1.99 19.37
C ALA A 372 -24.80 1.51 20.43
N HIS A 373 -23.58 1.15 20.00
CA HIS A 373 -22.54 0.63 20.90
C HIS A 373 -22.04 1.74 21.82
N LEU A 374 -21.87 2.96 21.30
CA LEU A 374 -21.54 4.16 22.08
C LEU A 374 -22.63 4.45 23.12
N THR A 375 -23.90 4.38 22.72
CA THR A 375 -25.03 4.55 23.64
C THR A 375 -24.95 3.54 24.77
N ASN A 376 -24.80 2.26 24.45
CA ASN A 376 -24.69 1.20 25.45
C ASN A 376 -23.44 1.38 26.35
N HIS A 377 -22.31 1.86 25.80
CA HIS A 377 -21.12 2.20 26.59
C HIS A 377 -21.41 3.30 27.62
N ILE A 378 -22.13 4.37 27.23
CA ILE A 378 -22.50 5.48 28.13
C ILE A 378 -23.33 5.00 29.33
N PHE A 379 -24.33 4.13 29.09
CA PHE A 379 -25.14 3.56 30.17
C PHE A 379 -24.37 2.52 31.00
N ASN A 380 -23.53 1.69 30.38
CA ASN A 380 -22.71 0.70 31.09
C ASN A 380 -21.63 1.34 32.00
N GLN A 381 -21.14 2.54 31.64
CA GLN A 381 -20.25 3.34 32.49
C GLN A 381 -21.00 4.14 33.58
N GLY A 382 -22.33 4.08 33.62
CA GLY A 382 -23.13 4.81 34.59
C GLY A 382 -23.22 6.33 34.38
N TYR A 383 -22.78 6.85 33.23
CA TYR A 383 -22.87 8.29 32.94
C TYR A 383 -24.32 8.79 32.79
N LEU A 384 -25.25 7.90 32.44
CA LEU A 384 -26.69 8.17 32.44
C LEU A 384 -27.45 7.05 33.17
N ALA A 385 -28.53 7.41 33.86
CA ALA A 385 -29.38 6.47 34.58
C ALA A 385 -30.11 5.51 33.60
N PRO A 386 -30.09 4.18 33.79
CA PRO A 386 -30.62 3.19 32.82
C PRO A 386 -32.04 3.46 32.32
N ARG A 387 -32.92 4.00 33.18
CA ARG A 387 -34.30 4.40 32.83
C ARG A 387 -34.42 5.42 31.69
N LEU A 388 -33.33 6.12 31.33
CA LEU A 388 -33.30 7.08 30.23
C LEU A 388 -32.92 6.45 28.88
N ARG A 389 -32.60 5.14 28.81
CA ARG A 389 -32.09 4.49 27.58
C ARG A 389 -33.05 4.56 26.39
N SER A 390 -34.36 4.57 26.62
CA SER A 390 -35.40 4.76 25.61
C SER A 390 -35.70 6.23 25.28
N CYS A 391 -35.22 7.16 26.12
CA CYS A 391 -35.49 8.59 26.02
C CYS A 391 -34.34 9.38 25.39
N VAL A 392 -33.28 8.71 24.92
CA VAL A 392 -32.14 9.34 24.24
C VAL A 392 -32.25 9.24 22.72
N SER A 393 -31.73 10.25 22.03
CA SER A 393 -31.52 10.20 20.58
C SER A 393 -30.30 11.01 20.17
N TRP A 394 -29.67 10.63 19.06
CA TRP A 394 -28.46 11.28 18.56
C TRP A 394 -28.80 12.32 17.50
N GLN A 395 -28.06 13.42 17.51
CA GLN A 395 -28.22 14.53 16.57
C GLN A 395 -26.84 15.04 16.12
N GLY A 396 -26.63 15.19 14.81
CA GLY A 396 -25.41 15.74 14.24
C GLY A 396 -25.25 17.23 14.50
N VAL A 397 -24.10 17.78 14.13
CA VAL A 397 -23.77 19.21 14.35
C VAL A 397 -24.75 20.12 13.61
N CYS A 398 -25.23 19.65 12.46
CA CYS A 398 -26.23 20.32 11.63
C CYS A 398 -27.70 20.16 12.11
N GLY A 399 -27.94 19.54 13.27
CA GLY A 399 -29.29 19.32 13.80
C GLY A 399 -30.05 18.13 13.19
N LYS A 400 -29.46 17.39 12.23
CA LYS A 400 -30.06 16.16 11.68
C LYS A 400 -30.03 15.02 12.70
N LYS A 401 -31.12 14.25 12.80
CA LYS A 401 -31.17 13.06 13.66
C LYS A 401 -30.27 11.96 13.11
N ILE A 402 -29.37 11.44 13.94
CA ILE A 402 -28.51 10.30 13.65
C ILE A 402 -29.22 9.02 14.15
N GLN A 403 -29.22 7.98 13.33
CA GLN A 403 -29.78 6.68 13.69
C GLN A 403 -28.79 5.85 14.50
N GLU A 404 -29.25 5.05 15.47
CA GLU A 404 -28.35 4.21 16.28
C GLU A 404 -27.55 3.17 15.47
N HIS A 405 -28.04 2.77 14.29
CA HIS A 405 -27.32 1.86 13.39
C HIS A 405 -26.25 2.54 12.53
N ALA A 406 -26.13 3.87 12.56
CA ALA A 406 -25.13 4.61 11.79
C ALA A 406 -23.70 4.21 12.19
N SER A 407 -22.80 4.19 11.20
CA SER A 407 -21.39 3.89 11.42
C SER A 407 -20.68 5.06 12.09
N VAL A 408 -19.98 4.79 13.19
CA VAL A 408 -19.18 5.81 13.88
C VAL A 408 -18.02 6.28 13.00
N GLN A 409 -17.47 5.39 12.17
CA GLN A 409 -16.42 5.74 11.21
C GLN A 409 -16.94 6.64 10.09
N GLU A 410 -18.20 6.47 9.68
CA GLU A 410 -18.86 7.32 8.67
C GLU A 410 -19.10 8.73 9.21
N LEU A 411 -19.61 8.86 10.44
CA LEU A 411 -19.76 10.14 11.14
C LEU A 411 -18.42 10.90 11.27
N LEU A 412 -17.37 10.20 11.73
CA LEU A 412 -16.02 10.76 11.81
C LEU A 412 -15.46 11.15 10.43
N SER A 413 -15.80 10.43 9.36
CA SER A 413 -15.40 10.78 7.99
C SER A 413 -16.06 12.06 7.48
N TRP A 414 -17.25 12.40 7.99
CA TRP A 414 -17.92 13.69 7.76
C TRP A 414 -17.45 14.79 8.72
N GLY A 415 -16.54 14.46 9.66
CA GLY A 415 -16.03 15.36 10.69
C GLY A 415 -16.99 15.58 11.87
N GLU A 416 -18.10 14.83 11.95
CA GLU A 416 -19.00 14.88 13.10
C GLU A 416 -18.40 14.09 14.28
N GLY A 417 -18.31 14.73 15.45
CA GLY A 417 -17.69 14.19 16.66
C GLY A 417 -16.16 14.09 16.62
N ALA A 418 -15.50 14.62 15.59
CA ALA A 418 -14.04 14.59 15.47
C ALA A 418 -13.31 15.57 16.41
N SER A 419 -13.96 16.68 16.77
CA SER A 419 -13.46 17.70 17.72
C SER A 419 -14.55 18.14 18.69
N GLU A 420 -14.17 18.82 19.77
CA GLU A 420 -15.08 19.39 20.76
C GLU A 420 -16.07 20.39 20.13
N GLU A 421 -15.59 21.25 19.24
CA GLU A 421 -16.41 22.19 18.45
C GLU A 421 -17.44 21.51 17.53
N LYS A 422 -17.14 20.27 17.11
CA LYS A 422 -17.98 19.45 16.22
C LYS A 422 -18.61 18.27 16.95
N ALA A 423 -18.74 18.35 18.27
CA ALA A 423 -19.33 17.29 19.08
C ALA A 423 -20.77 16.96 18.61
N ILE A 424 -21.07 15.67 18.44
CA ILE A 424 -22.45 15.22 18.18
C ILE A 424 -23.28 15.35 19.46
N ARG A 425 -24.59 15.55 19.36
CA ARG A 425 -25.45 15.81 20.52
C ARG A 425 -26.22 14.56 20.90
N LEU A 426 -26.14 14.19 22.17
CA LEU A 426 -26.99 13.19 22.81
C LEU A 426 -28.18 13.93 23.44
N ILE A 427 -29.30 13.94 22.73
CA ILE A 427 -30.53 14.60 23.15
C ILE A 427 -31.27 13.69 24.13
N ILE A 428 -31.44 14.17 25.36
CA ILE A 428 -32.17 13.49 26.44
C ILE A 428 -33.55 14.13 26.55
N VAL A 429 -34.57 13.38 26.12
CA VAL A 429 -35.99 13.70 26.32
C VAL A 429 -36.38 13.24 27.73
N GLY A 430 -37.28 13.95 28.41
CA GLY A 430 -37.76 13.52 29.72
C GLY A 430 -38.74 12.35 29.60
N PRO A 431 -38.77 11.39 30.54
CA PRO A 431 -39.73 10.28 30.49
C PRO A 431 -41.20 10.77 30.51
N GLU A 432 -41.43 11.90 31.17
CA GLU A 432 -42.73 12.59 31.31
C GLU A 432 -43.32 13.10 29.98
N PHE A 433 -42.54 13.15 28.90
CA PHE A 433 -42.96 13.66 27.59
C PHE A 433 -43.04 12.58 26.51
N SER A 434 -43.02 11.30 26.90
CA SER A 434 -43.41 10.22 25.98
C SER A 434 -44.92 10.33 25.67
N PRO A 435 -45.35 10.31 24.38
CA PRO A 435 -46.76 10.49 24.04
C PRO A 435 -47.57 9.31 24.59
N PRO A 436 -48.68 9.56 25.32
CA PRO A 436 -49.47 8.50 25.93
C PRO A 436 -50.04 7.58 24.86
N GLY A 437 -49.58 6.33 24.83
CA GLY A 437 -49.89 5.34 23.79
C GLY A 437 -48.70 4.85 22.97
N SER A 438 -47.51 5.43 23.13
CA SER A 438 -46.24 4.82 22.68
C SER A 438 -45.84 3.70 23.65
N PRO A 439 -45.92 2.40 23.29
CA PRO A 439 -45.47 1.34 24.19
C PRO A 439 -43.96 1.46 24.43
N CYS A 440 -43.56 1.67 25.68
CA CYS A 440 -42.15 1.65 26.06
C CYS A 440 -41.60 0.23 25.84
N ALA A 441 -40.67 0.08 24.88
CA ALA A 441 -40.00 -1.20 24.61
C ALA A 441 -39.23 -1.75 25.83
N CYS A 442 -39.03 -0.93 26.87
CA CYS A 442 -38.47 -1.30 28.16
C CYS A 442 -39.37 -2.25 28.98
N ASP A 443 -40.69 -2.15 28.85
CA ASP A 443 -41.63 -2.84 29.75
C ASP A 443 -41.86 -4.32 29.35
N LEU A 444 -41.28 -4.75 28.23
CA LEU A 444 -41.39 -6.11 27.69
C LEU A 444 -40.17 -7.01 27.96
N LEU A 445 -39.12 -6.48 28.61
CA LEU A 445 -37.98 -7.28 29.07
C LEU A 445 -37.65 -6.89 30.52
N PRO A 446 -37.92 -7.75 31.52
CA PRO A 446 -37.52 -7.46 32.89
C PRO A 446 -36.00 -7.34 32.97
N PHE A 447 -35.52 -6.14 33.27
CA PHE A 447 -34.10 -5.86 33.46
C PHE A 447 -33.67 -6.46 34.80
N ASP A 448 -33.39 -7.76 34.80
CA ASP A 448 -33.11 -8.54 36.00
C ASP A 448 -31.76 -8.09 36.61
N PRO A 449 -31.76 -7.40 37.79
CA PRO A 449 -30.54 -6.85 38.36
C PRO A 449 -29.51 -7.93 38.74
N LEU A 450 -29.98 -9.18 38.92
CA LEU A 450 -29.14 -10.35 39.14
C LEU A 450 -28.22 -10.64 37.94
N HIS A 451 -28.63 -10.31 36.70
CA HIS A 451 -27.80 -10.57 35.51
C HIS A 451 -26.60 -9.62 35.42
N SER A 452 -26.78 -8.37 35.85
CA SER A 452 -25.68 -7.38 35.95
C SER A 452 -24.70 -7.77 37.07
N LEU A 453 -25.22 -8.23 38.22
CA LEU A 453 -24.41 -8.79 39.31
C LEU A 453 -23.63 -10.04 38.88
N HIS A 454 -24.23 -10.92 38.08
CA HIS A 454 -23.56 -12.12 37.57
C HIS A 454 -22.40 -11.75 36.63
N LEU A 455 -22.59 -10.80 35.71
CA LEU A 455 -21.53 -10.28 34.83
C LEU A 455 -20.41 -9.59 35.61
N ALA A 456 -20.74 -8.80 36.63
CA ALA A 456 -19.76 -8.18 37.51
C ALA A 456 -18.93 -9.21 38.27
N LEU A 457 -19.57 -10.24 38.86
CA LEU A 457 -18.89 -11.35 39.53
C LEU A 457 -18.05 -12.20 38.57
N TYR A 458 -18.52 -12.43 37.34
CA TYR A 458 -17.78 -13.19 36.33
C TYR A 458 -16.50 -12.45 35.90
N HIS A 459 -16.56 -11.14 35.72
CA HIS A 459 -15.37 -10.30 35.50
C HIS A 459 -14.44 -10.21 36.71
N LEU A 460 -14.98 -10.31 37.94
CA LEU A 460 -14.16 -10.32 39.15
C LEU A 460 -13.40 -11.66 39.31
N LEU A 461 -14.06 -12.77 39.00
CA LEU A 461 -13.46 -14.12 39.00
C LEU A 461 -12.41 -14.29 37.89
N LEU A 462 -12.65 -13.76 36.69
CA LEU A 462 -11.68 -13.77 35.57
C LEU A 462 -10.45 -12.86 35.76
N ASN A 463 -10.41 -12.05 36.82
CA ASN A 463 -9.23 -11.26 37.20
C ASN A 463 -8.51 -11.82 38.44
N ILE A 464 -9.00 -12.91 39.02
CA ILE A 464 -8.42 -13.61 40.19
C ILE A 464 -7.78 -14.95 39.79
N LEU A 465 -8.11 -15.46 38.59
CA LEU A 465 -7.44 -16.57 37.89
C LEU A 465 -6.45 -16.02 36.85
#